data_AF-A0A6V7XCN5-F1
#
_entry.id   AF-A0A6V7XCN5-F1
#
_cell.length_a   1.000
_cell.length_b   1.000
_cell.length_c   1.000
_cell.angle_alpha   90.00
_cell.angle_beta   90.00
_cell.angle_gamma   90.00
#
_symmetry.space_group_name_H-M   'P 1'
#
loop_
_entity.id
_entity.type
_entity.pdbx_description
1 polymer ?
#
loop_
_entity_poly.entity_id
_entity_poly.type
_entity_poly.pdbx_seq_one_letter_code
_entity_poly.pdbx_strand_id
1 'polypeptide(L)'
;MRLNKSVLLPINPIIVDFDCLENLNKGKNCTYPVAVAIPAGYPQISNEFIEIKFILEISENRDFWLFKNVENEKDLIATRWFTHFQSNIENIRIPFDWKAFKRDWKKGKFLECSSLIKRSKSTCRRIPINFLDRLVQFSNLLDRHNATAFLMGGTLLGWARECSLIPHTTDTDIGMFSDEHSEFIFFICGKI
;
A
#
# COMPACT_ATOMS: atom_id res chain seq x y z
N MET A 1 -20.00 -8.43 -20.13
CA MET A 1 -21.03 -7.78 -19.30
C MET A 1 -20.35 -6.63 -18.55
N ARG A 2 -20.49 -5.39 -19.04
CA ARG A 2 -19.83 -4.20 -18.48
C ARG A 2 -20.60 -3.78 -17.23
N LEU A 3 -19.99 -3.85 -16.06
CA LEU A 3 -20.53 -3.21 -14.86
C LEU A 3 -20.20 -1.71 -14.95
N ASN A 4 -21.20 -0.96 -15.36
CA ASN A 4 -21.23 0.49 -15.30
C ASN A 4 -21.56 0.89 -13.84
N LYS A 5 -20.57 1.43 -13.11
CA LYS A 5 -20.81 2.17 -11.86
C LYS A 5 -19.80 3.29 -11.72
N SER A 6 -19.95 4.33 -12.54
CA SER A 6 -19.64 5.70 -12.12
C SER A 6 -20.75 6.15 -11.15
N VAL A 7 -20.78 5.57 -9.96
CA VAL A 7 -21.47 6.16 -8.82
C VAL A 7 -20.39 6.94 -8.08
N LEU A 8 -20.41 8.26 -8.21
CA LEU A 8 -19.71 9.16 -7.30
C LEU A 8 -20.25 8.86 -5.89
N LEU A 9 -19.59 7.95 -5.18
CA LEU A 9 -19.84 7.74 -3.76
C LEU A 9 -19.58 9.08 -3.05
N PRO A 10 -20.36 9.50 -2.05
CA PRO A 10 -19.92 10.57 -1.15
C PRO A 10 -18.59 10.13 -0.55
N ILE A 11 -17.49 10.78 -0.96
CA ILE A 11 -16.17 10.28 -0.59
C ILE A 11 -15.79 10.88 0.75
N ASN A 12 -16.08 10.08 1.77
CA ASN A 12 -15.84 10.35 3.17
C ASN A 12 -14.34 10.28 3.50
N PRO A 13 -13.82 11.18 4.36
CA PRO A 13 -12.42 11.12 4.80
C PRO A 13 -12.08 9.75 5.38
N ILE A 14 -10.84 9.30 5.20
CA ILE A 14 -10.36 8.06 5.78
C ILE A 14 -9.49 8.39 6.98
N ILE A 15 -9.77 7.77 8.12
CA ILE A 15 -8.94 7.96 9.31
C ILE A 15 -7.51 7.45 9.08
N VAL A 16 -6.53 8.26 9.49
CA VAL A 16 -5.10 7.88 9.52
C VAL A 16 -4.48 8.07 10.90
N ASP A 17 -5.29 8.46 11.88
CA ASP A 17 -4.95 8.52 13.29
C ASP A 17 -4.96 7.13 13.93
N PHE A 18 -3.78 6.55 14.11
CA PHE A 18 -3.64 5.21 14.69
C PHE A 18 -3.94 5.13 16.18
N ASP A 19 -3.86 6.24 16.92
CA ASP A 19 -4.19 6.28 18.34
C ASP A 19 -5.71 6.31 18.52
N CYS A 20 -6.42 7.08 17.69
CA CYS A 20 -7.88 7.04 17.61
C CYS A 20 -8.38 5.64 17.18
N LEU A 21 -7.80 5.04 16.15
CA LEU A 21 -8.12 3.66 15.73
C LEU A 21 -7.99 2.65 16.89
N GLU A 22 -6.92 2.76 17.67
CA GLU A 22 -6.66 1.89 18.81
C GLU A 22 -7.64 2.15 19.97
N ASN A 23 -8.00 3.41 20.21
CA ASN A 23 -9.00 3.80 21.20
C ASN A 23 -10.39 3.24 20.85
N LEU A 24 -10.82 3.38 19.60
CA LEU A 24 -12.10 2.83 19.13
C LEU A 24 -12.17 1.32 19.31
N ASN A 25 -11.08 0.62 19.01
CA ASN A 25 -10.97 -0.83 19.23
C ASN A 25 -11.07 -1.22 20.72
N LYS A 26 -10.73 -0.31 21.64
CA LYS A 26 -10.85 -0.48 23.10
C LYS A 26 -12.18 0.07 23.66
N GLY A 27 -13.12 0.50 22.81
CA GLY A 27 -14.37 1.13 23.25
C GLY A 27 -14.19 2.51 23.89
N LYS A 28 -13.07 3.19 23.60
CA LYS A 28 -12.76 4.54 24.09
C LYS A 28 -13.01 5.57 22.99
N ASN A 29 -13.24 6.81 23.42
CA ASN A 29 -13.37 7.94 22.52
C ASN A 29 -12.01 8.38 21.96
N CYS A 30 -12.03 8.99 20.77
CA CYS A 30 -10.86 9.62 20.19
C CYS A 30 -10.58 10.99 20.81
N THR A 31 -9.32 11.41 20.75
CA THR A 31 -8.92 12.79 21.02
C THR A 31 -9.07 13.57 19.72
N TYR A 32 -9.71 14.73 19.81
CA TYR A 32 -9.93 15.61 18.66
C TYR A 32 -8.86 16.72 18.61
N PRO A 33 -8.51 17.21 17.40
CA PRO A 33 -8.99 16.76 16.10
C PRO A 33 -8.35 15.42 15.67
N VAL A 34 -9.11 14.59 14.94
CA VAL A 34 -8.64 13.29 14.44
C VAL A 34 -7.95 13.48 13.10
N ALA A 35 -6.76 12.90 12.93
CA ALA A 35 -6.04 12.95 11.66
C ALA A 35 -6.70 12.09 10.57
N VAL A 36 -6.94 12.69 9.39
CA VAL A 36 -7.56 12.01 8.24
C VAL A 36 -6.81 12.24 6.93
N ALA A 37 -7.09 11.36 5.97
CA ALA A 37 -6.80 11.53 4.57
C ALA A 37 -8.08 11.85 3.78
N ILE A 38 -8.03 12.86 2.92
CA ILE A 38 -9.14 13.22 2.04
C ILE A 38 -8.87 12.80 0.60
N PRO A 39 -9.87 12.29 -0.13
CA PRO A 39 -9.73 11.97 -1.55
C PRO A 39 -9.34 13.19 -2.39
N ALA A 40 -8.40 13.00 -3.32
CA ALA A 40 -7.99 14.04 -4.26
C ALA A 40 -9.18 14.57 -5.10
N GLY A 41 -9.25 15.89 -5.28
CA GLY A 41 -10.35 16.56 -5.99
C GLY A 41 -11.58 16.87 -5.13
N TYR A 42 -11.56 16.54 -3.83
CA TYR A 42 -12.64 16.83 -2.88
C TYR A 42 -12.11 17.75 -1.77
N PRO A 43 -12.04 19.07 -2.00
CA PRO A 43 -11.50 19.99 -1.01
C PRO A 43 -12.38 19.99 0.24
N GLN A 44 -11.75 19.71 1.38
CA GLN A 44 -12.31 19.90 2.72
C GLN A 44 -11.34 20.76 3.53
N ILE A 45 -11.83 21.36 4.61
CA ILE A 45 -11.04 22.21 5.50
C ILE A 45 -10.98 21.52 6.85
N SER A 46 -9.80 21.48 7.46
CA SER A 46 -9.66 21.05 8.85
C SER A 46 -10.56 21.87 9.77
N ASN A 47 -11.09 21.24 10.81
CA ASN A 47 -11.95 21.87 11.80
C ASN A 47 -11.63 21.32 13.20
N GLU A 48 -12.45 21.63 14.20
CA GLU A 48 -12.26 21.20 15.58
C GLU A 48 -12.34 19.67 15.77
N PHE A 49 -12.91 18.92 14.82
CA PHE A 49 -13.05 17.47 14.88
C PHE A 49 -12.07 16.72 13.96
N ILE A 50 -11.67 17.31 12.85
CA ILE A 50 -10.89 16.64 11.82
C ILE A 50 -9.69 17.50 11.43
N GLU A 51 -8.52 16.88 11.43
CA GLU A 51 -7.30 17.45 10.88
C GLU A 51 -6.90 16.70 9.60
N ILE A 52 -6.91 17.41 8.47
CA ILE A 52 -6.49 16.85 7.19
C ILE A 52 -4.97 16.81 7.15
N LYS A 53 -4.40 15.60 7.17
CA LYS A 53 -2.95 15.39 7.07
C LYS A 53 -2.50 14.86 5.72
N PHE A 54 -3.40 14.20 4.98
CA PHE A 54 -3.05 13.58 3.70
C PHE A 54 -4.11 13.81 2.62
N ILE A 55 -3.65 13.88 1.38
CA ILE A 55 -4.47 13.73 0.18
C ILE A 55 -4.34 12.30 -0.32
N LEU A 56 -5.46 11.59 -0.41
CA LEU A 56 -5.58 10.23 -0.91
C LEU A 56 -5.85 10.24 -2.42
N GLU A 57 -4.89 9.75 -3.19
CA GLU A 57 -5.03 9.51 -4.60
C GLU A 57 -5.32 8.04 -4.90
N ILE A 58 -6.47 7.80 -5.52
CA ILE A 58 -6.90 6.49 -6.01
C ILE A 58 -6.84 6.53 -7.54
N SER A 59 -6.24 5.51 -8.15
CA SER A 59 -6.13 5.41 -9.60
C SER A 59 -6.42 3.98 -10.05
N GLU A 60 -7.13 3.83 -11.16
CA GLU A 60 -7.44 2.53 -11.76
C GLU A 60 -6.21 1.86 -12.39
N ASN A 61 -5.13 2.62 -12.62
CA ASN A 61 -3.92 2.14 -13.27
C ASN A 61 -2.89 1.55 -12.28
N ARG A 62 -3.22 1.50 -10.99
CA ARG A 62 -2.35 0.96 -9.93
C ARG A 62 -3.20 0.21 -8.90
N ASP A 63 -2.58 -0.77 -8.26
CA ASP A 63 -3.21 -1.66 -7.28
C ASP A 63 -3.00 -1.20 -5.83
N PHE A 64 -2.48 0.01 -5.64
CA PHE A 64 -2.23 0.64 -4.34
C PHE A 64 -2.88 2.02 -4.23
N TRP A 65 -3.11 2.44 -3.00
CA TRP A 65 -3.58 3.77 -2.64
C TRP A 65 -2.39 4.63 -2.24
N LEU A 66 -2.36 5.87 -2.72
CA LEU A 66 -1.25 6.79 -2.47
C LEU A 66 -1.72 7.95 -1.61
N PHE A 67 -1.11 8.10 -0.44
CA PHE A 67 -1.36 9.18 0.50
C PHE A 67 -0.22 10.20 0.38
N LYS A 68 -0.57 11.44 0.07
CA LYS A 68 0.36 12.57 -0.06
C LYS A 68 0.24 13.44 1.17
N ASN A 69 1.32 13.61 1.93
CA ASN A 69 1.32 14.48 3.09
C ASN A 69 1.10 15.95 2.65
N VAL A 70 0.20 16.67 3.31
CA VAL A 70 -0.14 18.06 2.97
C VAL A 70 0.96 19.05 3.34
N GLU A 71 1.77 18.74 4.34
CA GLU A 71 2.88 19.59 4.80
C GLU A 71 4.17 19.32 4.01
N ASN A 72 4.34 18.09 3.53
CA ASN A 72 5.52 17.67 2.78
C ASN A 72 5.13 16.74 1.62
N GLU A 73 4.97 17.29 0.42
CA GLU A 73 4.54 16.53 -0.76
C GLU A 73 5.50 15.39 -1.17
N LYS A 74 6.74 15.36 -0.65
CA LYS A 74 7.70 14.26 -0.87
C LYS A 74 7.47 13.09 0.09
N ASP A 75 6.73 13.29 1.17
CA ASP A 75 6.31 12.25 2.09
C ASP A 75 5.07 11.56 1.52
N LEU A 76 5.33 10.46 0.83
CA LEU A 76 4.35 9.67 0.10
C LEU A 76 4.24 8.30 0.75
N ILE A 77 3.03 7.87 1.07
CA ILE A 77 2.75 6.55 1.63
C ILE A 77 1.87 5.79 0.66
N ALA A 78 2.32 4.60 0.24
CA ALA A 78 1.55 3.66 -0.54
C ALA A 78 1.06 2.52 0.38
N THR A 79 -0.24 2.33 0.42
CA THR A 79 -0.85 1.17 1.08
C THR A 79 -1.55 0.31 0.04
N ARG A 80 -1.69 -0.98 0.30
CA ARG A 80 -2.55 -1.81 -0.56
C ARG A 80 -4.00 -1.40 -0.38
N TRP A 81 -4.84 -1.84 -1.31
CA TRP A 81 -6.29 -1.66 -1.15
C TRP A 81 -6.79 -2.39 0.09
N PHE A 82 -7.69 -1.75 0.84
CA PHE A 82 -8.31 -2.33 2.02
C PHE A 82 -9.81 -2.02 2.05
N THR A 83 -10.57 -2.93 2.66
CA THR A 83 -11.98 -2.69 2.96
C THR A 83 -12.11 -1.69 4.09
N HIS A 84 -13.08 -0.77 3.97
CA HIS A 84 -13.36 0.24 4.98
C HIS A 84 -14.86 0.37 5.21
N PHE A 85 -15.26 0.79 6.41
CA PHE A 85 -16.66 0.99 6.79
C PHE A 85 -16.89 2.40 7.32
N GLN A 86 -18.15 2.79 7.35
CA GLN A 86 -18.56 4.09 7.86
C GLN A 86 -18.51 4.11 9.38
N SER A 87 -17.82 5.08 9.96
CA SER A 87 -17.83 5.28 11.42
C SER A 87 -19.01 6.12 11.87
N ASN A 88 -19.26 6.07 13.18
CA ASN A 88 -20.22 6.93 13.86
C ASN A 88 -19.66 8.35 14.13
N ILE A 89 -18.39 8.62 13.80
CA ILE A 89 -17.71 9.89 14.03
C ILE A 89 -17.67 10.68 12.73
N GLU A 90 -18.34 11.83 12.69
CA GLU A 90 -18.19 12.88 11.65
C GLU A 90 -18.16 12.36 10.20
N ASN A 91 -18.95 11.32 9.92
CA ASN A 91 -18.99 10.67 8.61
C ASN A 91 -17.60 10.23 8.08
N ILE A 92 -16.65 9.86 8.96
CA ILE A 92 -15.31 9.35 8.62
C ILE A 92 -15.33 7.84 8.35
N ARG A 93 -14.53 7.35 7.39
CA ARG A 93 -14.34 5.91 7.12
C ARG A 93 -13.15 5.35 7.89
N ILE A 94 -13.32 4.11 8.35
CA ILE A 94 -12.34 3.36 9.13
C ILE A 94 -11.92 2.10 8.36
N PRO A 95 -10.62 1.78 8.27
CA PRO A 95 -10.15 0.48 7.78
C PRO A 95 -10.74 -0.67 8.60
N PHE A 96 -11.30 -1.68 7.93
CA PHE A 96 -11.86 -2.86 8.59
C PHE A 96 -10.79 -3.64 9.38
N ASP A 97 -9.66 -3.92 8.72
CA ASP A 97 -8.47 -4.46 9.37
C ASP A 97 -7.47 -3.32 9.61
N TRP A 98 -7.67 -2.58 10.69
CA TRP A 98 -6.80 -1.47 11.04
C TRP A 98 -5.36 -1.91 11.37
N LYS A 99 -5.14 -3.17 11.75
CA LYS A 99 -3.80 -3.69 12.03
C LYS A 99 -3.02 -3.93 10.75
N ALA A 100 -3.65 -4.56 9.74
CA ALA A 100 -3.06 -4.69 8.41
C ALA A 100 -2.79 -3.31 7.79
N PHE A 101 -3.74 -2.39 7.89
CA PHE A 101 -3.54 -1.01 7.45
C PHE A 101 -2.37 -0.32 8.18
N LYS A 102 -2.24 -0.47 9.50
CA LYS A 102 -1.12 0.08 10.29
C LYS A 102 0.23 -0.51 9.88
N ARG A 103 0.28 -1.82 9.55
CA ARG A 103 1.49 -2.47 9.03
C ARG A 103 1.89 -1.87 7.68
N ASP A 104 0.94 -1.78 6.75
CA ASP A 104 1.16 -1.17 5.44
C ASP A 104 1.59 0.28 5.58
N TRP A 105 0.94 1.06 6.44
CA TRP A 105 1.29 2.46 6.66
C TRP A 105 2.72 2.63 7.17
N LYS A 106 3.12 1.85 8.17
CA LYS A 106 4.47 1.95 8.76
C LYS A 106 5.58 1.57 7.80
N LYS A 107 5.29 0.68 6.83
CA LYS A 107 6.29 0.12 5.90
C LYS A 107 6.12 0.62 4.46
N GLY A 108 5.06 1.37 4.20
CA GLY A 108 4.59 1.73 2.88
C GLY A 108 5.17 3.02 2.35
N LYS A 109 6.38 3.43 2.77
CA LYS A 109 7.01 4.61 2.17
C LYS A 109 7.11 4.40 0.67
N PHE A 110 6.45 5.26 -0.10
CA PHE A 110 6.45 5.17 -1.54
C PHE A 110 7.80 5.63 -2.07
N LEU A 111 8.39 4.79 -2.92
CA LEU A 111 9.57 5.11 -3.68
C LEU A 111 9.19 4.90 -5.14
N GLU A 112 9.43 5.90 -5.97
CA GLU A 112 9.28 5.75 -7.40
C GLU A 112 10.52 5.08 -7.99
N CYS A 113 10.33 4.21 -8.97
CA CYS A 113 11.46 3.62 -9.68
C CYS A 113 12.18 4.68 -10.52
N SER A 114 13.50 4.59 -10.62
CA SER A 114 14.24 5.47 -11.53
C SER A 114 14.30 4.84 -12.91
N SER A 115 13.68 5.47 -13.91
CA SER A 115 13.75 5.03 -15.31
C SER A 115 15.10 5.40 -15.97
N LEU A 116 16.23 5.18 -15.28
CA LEU A 116 17.58 5.52 -15.77
C LEU A 116 17.90 4.77 -17.06
N ILE A 117 17.44 3.52 -17.16
CA ILE A 117 17.62 2.68 -18.34
C ILE A 117 16.25 2.31 -18.91
N LYS A 118 15.98 2.81 -20.12
CA LYS A 118 14.79 2.42 -20.89
C LYS A 118 15.14 1.26 -21.82
N ARG A 119 14.52 0.10 -21.58
CA ARG A 119 14.67 -1.09 -22.44
C ARG A 119 13.55 -1.12 -23.48
N SER A 120 13.87 -1.54 -24.70
CA SER A 120 12.86 -1.82 -25.72
C SER A 120 11.94 -2.97 -25.28
N LYS A 121 10.68 -2.95 -25.72
CA LYS A 121 9.76 -4.09 -25.57
C LYS A 121 10.27 -5.37 -26.25
N SER A 122 11.11 -5.23 -27.28
CA SER A 122 11.75 -6.34 -27.99
C SER A 122 13.00 -6.91 -27.30
N THR A 123 13.41 -6.36 -26.15
CA THR A 123 14.57 -6.86 -25.42
C THR A 123 14.35 -8.33 -25.03
N CYS A 124 15.27 -9.21 -25.42
CA CYS A 124 15.22 -10.61 -25.03
C CYS A 124 15.38 -10.73 -23.51
N ARG A 125 14.48 -11.47 -22.87
CA ARG A 125 14.45 -11.64 -21.42
C ARG A 125 14.54 -13.13 -21.07
N ARG A 126 15.37 -13.46 -20.09
CA ARG A 126 15.45 -14.82 -19.53
C ARG A 126 14.22 -15.14 -18.66
N ILE A 127 13.80 -14.19 -17.83
CA ILE A 127 12.51 -14.25 -17.13
C ILE A 127 11.49 -13.37 -17.88
N PRO A 128 10.37 -13.93 -18.38
CA PRO A 128 9.35 -13.16 -19.07
C PRO A 128 8.62 -12.21 -18.10
N ILE A 129 8.16 -11.05 -18.59
CA ILE A 129 7.57 -9.99 -17.74
C ILE A 129 6.32 -10.44 -16.99
N ASN A 130 5.53 -11.36 -17.56
CA ASN A 130 4.37 -11.93 -16.90
C ASN A 130 4.73 -12.77 -15.65
N PHE A 131 6.01 -13.06 -15.41
CA PHE A 131 6.46 -13.63 -14.14
C PHE A 131 6.23 -12.68 -12.96
N LEU A 132 6.12 -11.36 -13.18
CA LEU A 132 5.77 -10.38 -12.15
C LEU A 132 4.44 -10.74 -11.46
N ASP A 133 3.49 -11.31 -12.18
CA ASP A 133 2.21 -11.76 -11.60
C ASP A 133 2.43 -12.84 -10.51
N ARG A 134 3.46 -13.68 -10.66
CA ARG A 134 3.84 -14.68 -9.65
C ARG A 134 4.50 -14.04 -8.44
N LEU A 135 5.32 -13.01 -8.64
CA LEU A 135 5.89 -12.23 -7.53
C LEU A 135 4.80 -11.54 -6.71
N VAL A 136 3.80 -10.96 -7.38
CA VAL A 136 2.65 -10.34 -6.72
C VAL A 136 1.85 -11.39 -5.95
N GLN A 137 1.58 -12.57 -6.54
CA GLN A 137 0.91 -13.67 -5.84
C GLN A 137 1.68 -14.13 -4.60
N PHE A 138 3.01 -14.21 -4.69
CA PHE A 138 3.86 -14.58 -3.55
C PHE A 138 3.86 -13.50 -2.47
N SER A 139 3.93 -12.22 -2.84
CA SER A 139 3.79 -11.09 -1.90
C SER A 139 2.45 -11.14 -1.17
N ASN A 140 1.35 -11.37 -1.90
CA ASN A 140 0.01 -11.53 -1.31
C ASN A 140 -0.10 -12.78 -0.41
N LEU A 141 0.66 -13.84 -0.69
CA LEU A 141 0.74 -15.00 0.19
C LEU A 141 1.41 -14.64 1.50
N LEU A 142 2.59 -14.00 1.46
CA LEU A 142 3.32 -13.57 2.65
C LEU A 142 2.46 -12.65 3.52
N ASP A 143 1.74 -11.72 2.91
CA ASP A 143 0.88 -10.81 3.65
C ASP A 143 -0.27 -11.49 4.39
N ARG A 144 -0.90 -12.51 3.80
CA ARG A 144 -1.95 -13.30 4.47
C ARG A 144 -1.44 -13.97 5.75
N HIS A 145 -0.12 -14.10 5.88
CA HIS A 145 0.57 -14.62 7.05
C HIS A 145 1.26 -13.51 7.87
N ASN A 146 0.86 -12.24 7.69
CA ASN A 146 1.39 -11.06 8.36
C ASN A 146 2.88 -10.80 8.12
N ALA A 147 3.44 -11.33 7.03
CA ALA A 147 4.83 -11.10 6.64
C ALA A 147 4.92 -10.02 5.55
N THR A 148 5.81 -9.05 5.76
CA THR A 148 6.03 -7.97 4.78
C THR A 148 7.08 -8.39 3.77
N ALA A 149 6.65 -8.56 2.52
CA ALA A 149 7.57 -8.78 1.40
C ALA A 149 8.28 -7.49 1.01
N PHE A 150 9.58 -7.56 0.73
CA PHE A 150 10.34 -6.47 0.12
C PHE A 150 11.28 -6.99 -0.97
N LEU A 151 11.52 -6.18 -2.01
CA LEU A 151 12.44 -6.57 -3.09
C LEU A 151 13.88 -6.60 -2.56
N MET A 152 14.67 -7.57 -3.02
CA MET A 152 16.10 -7.69 -2.68
C MET A 152 16.96 -7.88 -3.94
N GLY A 153 18.28 -7.82 -3.75
CA GLY A 153 19.25 -8.26 -4.75
C GLY A 153 19.08 -7.65 -6.15
N GLY A 154 19.20 -8.49 -7.17
CA GLY A 154 19.06 -8.09 -8.58
C GLY A 154 17.65 -7.61 -8.92
N THR A 155 16.65 -8.06 -8.14
CA THR A 155 15.24 -7.68 -8.33
C THR A 155 15.00 -6.24 -7.91
N LEU A 156 15.51 -5.84 -6.74
CA LEU A 156 15.47 -4.45 -6.28
C LEU A 156 16.26 -3.53 -7.23
N LEU A 157 17.44 -3.96 -7.67
CA LEU A 157 18.26 -3.19 -8.62
C LEU A 157 17.54 -2.98 -9.96
N GLY A 158 16.91 -4.03 -10.49
CA GLY A 158 16.10 -3.94 -11.71
C GLY A 158 14.97 -2.94 -11.56
N TRP A 159 14.19 -3.04 -10.47
CA TRP A 159 13.13 -2.09 -10.16
C TRP A 159 13.67 -0.67 -10.10
N ALA A 160 14.73 -0.43 -9.33
CA ALA A 160 15.29 0.90 -9.10
C ALA A 160 15.87 1.54 -10.36
N ARG A 161 16.43 0.77 -11.31
CA ARG A 161 17.17 1.28 -12.47
C ARG A 161 16.39 1.25 -13.79
N GLU A 162 15.50 0.28 -13.94
CA GLU A 162 14.84 -0.05 -15.21
C GLU A 162 13.31 -0.11 -15.08
N CYS A 163 12.76 0.16 -13.88
CA CYS A 163 11.33 -0.02 -13.56
C CYS A 163 10.81 -1.41 -13.96
N SER A 164 11.67 -2.44 -13.89
CA SER A 164 11.41 -3.79 -14.43
C SER A 164 12.40 -4.82 -13.88
N LEU A 165 12.28 -6.08 -14.26
CA LEU A 165 13.34 -7.06 -14.01
C LEU A 165 14.51 -6.84 -14.99
N ILE A 166 15.74 -7.12 -14.52
CA ILE A 166 16.95 -7.09 -15.36
C ILE A 166 16.81 -8.18 -16.44
N PRO A 167 16.91 -7.87 -17.75
CA PRO A 167 16.57 -8.83 -18.82
C PRO A 167 17.33 -10.16 -18.79
N HIS A 168 18.59 -10.14 -18.36
CA HIS A 168 19.46 -11.33 -18.34
C HIS A 168 19.51 -12.02 -16.97
N THR A 169 18.71 -11.59 -15.99
CA THR A 169 18.60 -12.31 -14.69
C THR A 169 17.94 -13.66 -14.87
N THR A 170 18.35 -14.64 -14.08
CA THR A 170 17.79 -16.01 -14.10
C THR A 170 16.90 -16.32 -12.92
N ASP A 171 16.88 -15.44 -11.93
CA ASP A 171 16.18 -15.53 -10.67
C ASP A 171 15.58 -14.18 -10.25
N THR A 172 14.81 -14.23 -9.16
CA THR A 172 14.19 -13.08 -8.50
C THR A 172 14.30 -13.24 -7.00
N ASP A 173 14.53 -12.15 -6.29
CA ASP A 173 14.80 -12.13 -4.86
C ASP A 173 13.74 -11.28 -4.14
N ILE A 174 13.08 -11.90 -3.17
CA ILE A 174 12.19 -11.23 -2.22
C ILE A 174 12.65 -11.57 -0.81
N GLY A 175 12.68 -10.56 0.05
CA GLY A 175 12.97 -10.68 1.47
C GLY A 175 11.72 -10.55 2.33
N MET A 176 11.85 -11.00 3.57
CA MET A 176 10.92 -10.75 4.66
C MET A 176 11.73 -10.55 5.95
N PHE A 177 11.14 -9.93 6.96
CA PHE A 177 11.79 -9.85 8.26
C PHE A 177 11.66 -11.18 9.01
N SER A 178 12.72 -11.61 9.70
CA SER A 178 12.76 -12.91 10.38
C SER A 178 11.77 -13.00 11.55
N ASP A 179 11.45 -11.89 12.20
CA ASP A 179 10.45 -11.80 13.27
C ASP A 179 9.00 -11.85 12.75
N GLU A 180 8.79 -11.73 11.44
CA GLU A 180 7.48 -11.88 10.79
C GLU A 180 7.25 -13.28 10.19
N HIS A 181 8.14 -14.24 10.45
CA HIS A 181 7.97 -15.59 9.95
C HIS A 181 6.80 -16.32 10.64
N SER A 182 6.24 -17.30 9.93
CA SER A 182 5.32 -18.29 10.48
C SER A 182 5.80 -19.70 10.12
N GLU A 183 5.32 -20.73 10.82
CA GLU A 183 5.65 -22.13 10.48
C GLU A 183 5.30 -22.47 9.02
N PHE A 184 4.18 -21.94 8.52
CA PHE A 184 3.78 -22.10 7.13
C PHE A 184 4.79 -21.49 6.16
N ILE A 185 5.23 -20.27 6.42
CA ILE A 185 6.24 -19.61 5.60
C ILE A 185 7.58 -20.36 5.67
N PHE A 186 7.96 -20.82 6.87
CA PHE A 186 9.16 -21.64 7.05
C PHE A 186 9.09 -22.95 6.26
N PHE A 187 7.93 -23.60 6.18
CA PHE A 187 7.75 -24.81 5.37
C PHE A 187 7.95 -24.54 3.87
N ILE A 188 7.46 -23.40 3.38
CA ILE A 188 7.60 -23.01 1.96
C ILE A 188 9.03 -22.58 1.61
N CYS A 189 9.67 -21.79 2.48
CA CYS A 189 10.97 -21.19 2.20
C CYS A 189 12.17 -21.99 2.73
N GLY A 190 11.99 -22.81 3.76
CA GLY A 190 13.04 -23.55 4.47
C GLY A 190 13.38 -24.93 3.89
N LYS A 191 12.78 -25.29 2.75
CA LYS A 191 13.13 -26.50 1.98
C LYS A 191 13.95 -26.20 0.72
N ILE A 192 14.60 -25.05 0.67
CA ILE A 192 15.57 -24.68 -0.38
C ILE A 192 16.95 -25.15 0.05
#